data_AF-A0A958AKY0-F1
#
_entry.id   AF-A0A958AKY0-F1
#
_cell.length_a   1.000
_cell.length_b   1.000
_cell.length_c   1.000
_cell.angle_alpha   90.00
_cell.angle_beta   90.00
_cell.angle_gamma   90.00
#
_symmetry.space_group_name_H-M   'P 1'
#
loop_
_entity.id
_entity.type
_entity.pdbx_description
1 polymer ?
#
loop_
_entity_poly.entity_id
_entity_poly.type
_entity_poly.pdbx_seq_one_letter_code
_entity_poly.pdbx_strand_id
1 'polypeptide(L)'
;MTKRFLGITVLSPYIQNEGVADLLRRLTERAGVTAVACNTSVTEPSAEGVGSFQPPIDAGASVRVFDRPLWGKSALWLRSAPGHHANPAFFRNSPYQPRPGDDLTDRAGAILGEFISAAKAGGLNVYIQTGATQPPGLRDEDTPRLPDGRIPQDRMANTGSVASPA
;
A
#
# COMPACT_ATOMS: atom_id res chain seq x y z
N MET A 1 -27.21 -5.87 -20.29
CA MET A 1 -26.66 -4.56 -19.88
C MET A 1 -25.31 -4.78 -19.23
N THR A 2 -24.25 -4.15 -19.74
CA THR A 2 -22.94 -4.12 -19.08
C THR A 2 -23.02 -3.27 -17.81
N LYS A 3 -22.59 -3.80 -16.66
CA LYS A 3 -22.53 -3.02 -15.41
C LYS A 3 -21.60 -1.82 -15.61
N ARG A 4 -21.99 -0.63 -15.12
CA ARG A 4 -21.14 0.57 -15.12
C ARG A 4 -19.90 0.30 -14.29
N PHE A 5 -18.73 0.70 -14.79
CA PHE A 5 -17.48 0.57 -14.05
C PHE A 5 -17.54 1.35 -12.74
N LEU A 6 -17.28 0.67 -11.63
CA LEU A 6 -17.09 1.25 -10.31
C LEU A 6 -15.88 0.58 -9.65
N GLY A 7 -14.80 1.33 -9.51
CA GLY A 7 -13.56 0.90 -8.86
C GLY A 7 -13.45 1.41 -7.43
N ILE A 8 -13.01 0.56 -6.50
CA ILE A 8 -12.67 0.96 -5.13
C ILE A 8 -11.24 0.54 -4.79
N THR A 9 -10.47 1.47 -4.23
CA THR A 9 -9.19 1.14 -3.61
C THR A 9 -9.42 0.55 -2.22
N VAL A 10 -8.84 -0.63 -2.00
CA VAL A 10 -8.92 -1.39 -0.77
C VAL A 10 -7.51 -1.48 -0.20
N LEU A 11 -7.30 -0.85 0.96
CA LEU A 11 -6.03 -0.95 1.67
C LEU A 11 -5.94 -2.33 2.34
N SER A 12 -4.79 -2.97 2.21
CA SER A 12 -4.51 -4.29 2.80
C SER A 12 -4.81 -4.44 4.29
N PRO A 13 -4.68 -3.42 5.17
CA PRO A 13 -5.06 -3.60 6.56
C PRO A 13 -6.55 -3.95 6.73
N TYR A 14 -7.44 -3.44 5.87
CA TYR A 14 -8.85 -3.81 5.91
C TYR A 14 -9.11 -5.21 5.38
N ILE A 15 -8.30 -5.70 4.42
CA ILE A 15 -8.33 -7.09 3.98
C ILE A 15 -7.94 -8.01 5.17
N GLN A 16 -6.89 -7.65 5.90
CA GLN A 16 -6.38 -8.38 7.06
C GLN A 16 -7.33 -8.36 8.25
N ASN A 17 -7.93 -7.20 8.54
CA ASN A 17 -8.81 -7.02 9.69
C ASN A 17 -10.21 -7.60 9.48
N GLU A 18 -10.75 -7.54 8.27
CA GLU A 18 -12.15 -7.90 8.01
C GLU A 18 -12.34 -9.26 7.34
N GLY A 19 -11.26 -9.84 6.82
CA GLY A 19 -11.30 -11.05 6.02
C GLY A 19 -11.77 -10.82 4.59
N VAL A 20 -11.21 -11.62 3.68
CA VAL A 20 -11.42 -11.51 2.22
C VAL A 20 -12.90 -11.65 1.85
N ALA A 21 -13.56 -12.71 2.34
CA ALA A 21 -14.92 -13.05 1.93
C ALA A 21 -15.93 -11.95 2.30
N ASP A 22 -15.95 -11.53 3.56
CA ASP A 22 -16.89 -10.53 4.05
C ASP A 22 -16.63 -9.13 3.48
N LEU A 23 -15.36 -8.80 3.22
CA LEU A 23 -15.01 -7.55 2.55
C LEU A 23 -15.52 -7.54 1.11
N LEU A 24 -15.20 -8.58 0.32
CA LEU A 24 -15.65 -8.67 -1.07
C LEU A 24 -17.17 -8.70 -1.18
N ARG A 25 -17.85 -9.46 -0.31
CA ARG A 25 -19.31 -9.50 -0.26
C ARG A 25 -19.91 -8.12 -0.03
N ARG A 26 -19.36 -7.33 0.92
CA ARG A 26 -19.82 -5.95 1.15
C ARG A 26 -19.57 -5.04 -0.06
N LEU A 27 -18.42 -5.16 -0.70
CA LEU A 27 -18.08 -4.36 -1.89
C LEU A 27 -19.02 -4.68 -3.06
N THR A 28 -19.34 -5.96 -3.28
CA THR A 28 -20.19 -6.37 -4.41
C THR A 28 -21.67 -6.16 -4.14
N GLU A 29 -22.18 -6.55 -2.96
CA GLU A 29 -23.61 -6.51 -2.65
C GLU A 29 -24.11 -5.11 -2.29
N ARG A 30 -23.32 -4.32 -1.54
CA ARG A 30 -23.76 -2.99 -1.08
C ARG A 30 -23.36 -1.87 -2.01
N ALA A 31 -22.12 -1.92 -2.52
CA ALA A 31 -21.59 -0.85 -3.36
C ALA A 31 -21.71 -1.15 -4.86
N GLY A 32 -21.95 -2.40 -5.27
CA GLY A 32 -22.06 -2.76 -6.69
C GLY A 32 -20.73 -2.63 -7.43
N VAL A 33 -19.60 -2.83 -6.73
CA VAL A 33 -18.25 -2.69 -7.27
C VAL A 33 -18.01 -3.66 -8.41
N THR A 34 -17.33 -3.20 -9.46
CA THR A 34 -16.89 -4.02 -10.61
C THR A 34 -15.37 -4.14 -10.70
N ALA A 35 -14.64 -3.36 -9.89
CA ALA A 35 -13.18 -3.34 -9.88
C ALA A 35 -12.62 -3.01 -8.49
N VAL A 36 -11.50 -3.63 -8.12
CA VAL A 36 -10.77 -3.31 -6.89
C VAL A 36 -9.32 -2.99 -7.20
N ALA A 37 -8.76 -2.03 -6.47
CA ALA A 37 -7.32 -1.78 -6.45
C ALA A 37 -6.77 -2.10 -5.05
N CYS A 38 -5.62 -2.76 -4.93
CA CYS A 38 -4.99 -3.00 -3.64
C CYS A 38 -3.48 -2.75 -3.67
N ASN A 39 -2.92 -2.36 -2.52
CA ASN A 39 -1.48 -2.30 -2.31
C ASN A 39 -0.91 -3.71 -2.04
N THR A 40 0.40 -3.88 -2.23
CA THR A 40 1.10 -5.18 -2.11
C THR A 40 1.92 -5.30 -0.84
N SER A 41 1.47 -4.71 0.26
CA SER A 41 2.13 -4.78 1.57
C SER A 41 1.14 -5.30 2.60
N VAL A 42 1.64 -5.97 3.62
CA VAL A 42 0.84 -6.40 4.78
C VAL A 42 1.27 -5.60 6.00
N THR A 43 0.36 -5.44 6.95
CA THR A 43 0.57 -4.62 8.14
C THR A 43 0.00 -5.29 9.39
N GLU A 44 0.51 -4.94 10.56
CA GLU A 44 -0.11 -5.34 11.83
C GLU A 44 0.05 -4.24 12.87
N PRO A 45 -0.82 -4.18 13.90
CA PRO A 45 -0.63 -3.30 15.04
C PRO A 45 0.76 -3.46 15.66
N SER A 46 1.40 -2.35 15.98
CA SER A 46 2.72 -2.31 16.63
C SER A 46 2.68 -1.45 17.90
N ALA A 47 3.77 -1.53 18.67
CA ALA A 47 4.01 -0.64 19.79
C ALA A 47 4.21 0.80 19.31
N GLU A 48 4.00 1.76 20.21
CA GLU A 48 4.29 3.16 19.96
C GLU A 48 5.76 3.38 19.58
N GLY A 49 5.99 4.23 18.59
CA GLY A 49 7.32 4.48 18.03
C GLY A 49 7.81 3.41 17.05
N VAL A 50 7.11 2.28 16.90
CA VAL A 50 7.51 1.21 15.97
C VAL A 50 6.68 1.30 14.69
N GLY A 51 7.36 1.47 13.56
CA GLY A 51 6.72 1.57 12.25
C GLY A 51 6.15 2.97 12.00
N SER A 52 4.88 3.05 11.65
CA SER A 52 4.21 4.33 11.32
C SER A 52 2.89 4.49 12.06
N PHE A 53 2.63 5.69 12.57
CA PHE A 53 1.32 6.04 13.13
C PHE A 53 0.31 6.30 12.01
N GLN A 54 -0.87 5.69 12.14
CA GLN A 54 -1.92 5.75 11.13
C GLN A 54 -3.27 6.11 11.75
N PRO A 55 -4.04 7.04 11.16
CA PRO A 55 -3.64 7.89 10.02
C PRO A 55 -2.46 8.81 10.36
N PRO A 56 -1.64 9.23 9.37
CA PRO A 56 -0.50 10.10 9.64
C PRO A 56 -0.98 11.47 10.13
N ILE A 57 -0.16 12.11 10.97
CA ILE A 57 -0.42 13.47 11.44
C ILE A 57 -0.39 14.45 10.27
N ASP A 58 -1.31 15.42 10.27
CA ASP A 58 -1.46 16.39 9.18
C ASP A 58 -0.61 17.64 9.38
N ALA A 59 0.64 17.47 9.83
CA ALA A 59 1.53 18.57 10.24
C ALA A 59 0.86 19.57 11.22
N GLY A 60 -0.06 19.09 12.06
CA GLY A 60 -0.81 19.92 13.02
C GLY A 60 -2.04 20.64 12.45
N ALA A 61 -2.36 20.49 11.16
CA ALA A 61 -3.53 21.11 10.54
C ALA A 61 -4.86 20.49 11.00
N SER A 62 -4.87 19.18 11.32
CA SER A 62 -6.06 18.46 11.77
C SER A 62 -5.73 17.19 12.55
N VAL A 63 -6.65 16.77 13.42
CA VAL A 63 -6.63 15.43 14.02
C VAL A 63 -7.20 14.44 13.00
N ARG A 64 -6.37 13.50 12.54
CA ARG A 64 -6.80 12.46 11.62
C ARG A 64 -7.07 11.15 12.36
N VAL A 65 -8.26 10.62 12.16
CA VAL A 65 -8.71 9.32 12.69
C VAL A 65 -9.35 8.52 11.56
N PHE A 66 -9.38 7.19 11.71
CA PHE A 66 -10.14 6.34 10.82
C PHE A 66 -11.63 6.51 11.06
N ASP A 67 -12.36 6.89 10.02
CA ASP A 67 -13.83 6.86 10.02
C ASP A 67 -14.36 5.43 10.27
N ARG A 68 -13.62 4.44 9.77
CA ARG A 68 -13.89 3.02 9.97
C ARG A 68 -12.77 2.39 10.82
N PRO A 69 -13.04 1.99 12.07
CA PRO A 69 -12.02 1.45 12.95
C PRO A 69 -11.25 0.27 12.35
N LEU A 70 -9.95 0.25 12.61
CA LEU A 70 -9.04 -0.79 12.16
C LEU A 70 -8.50 -1.52 13.40
N TRP A 71 -8.73 -2.84 13.50
CA TRP A 71 -8.52 -3.63 14.73
C TRP A 71 -9.15 -2.99 15.98
N GLY A 72 -10.34 -2.43 15.83
CA GLY A 72 -11.09 -1.76 16.91
C GLY A 72 -10.53 -0.39 17.32
N LYS A 73 -9.54 0.15 16.62
CA LYS A 73 -8.91 1.44 16.93
C LYS A 73 -9.21 2.48 15.86
N SER A 74 -9.41 3.73 16.29
CA SER A 74 -9.57 4.90 15.40
C SER A 74 -8.23 5.53 15.00
N ALA A 75 -7.14 5.21 15.70
CA ALA A 75 -5.76 5.50 15.29
C ALA A 75 -4.81 4.51 16.00
N LEU A 76 -3.72 4.11 15.34
CA LEU A 76 -2.75 3.17 15.90
C LEU A 76 -1.39 3.21 15.18
N TRP A 77 -0.37 2.69 15.85
CA TRP A 77 0.91 2.37 15.24
C TRP A 77 0.82 1.05 14.46
N LEU A 78 1.39 1.04 13.26
CA LEU A 78 1.47 -0.13 12.39
C LEU A 78 2.92 -0.39 11.97
N ARG A 79 3.34 -1.66 12.00
CA ARG A 79 4.51 -2.13 11.23
C ARG A 79 4.05 -2.73 9.91
N SER A 80 4.86 -2.59 8.87
CA SER A 80 4.53 -3.00 7.49
C SER A 80 5.64 -3.83 6.87
N ALA A 81 5.26 -4.84 6.09
CA ALA A 81 6.17 -5.69 5.34
C ALA A 81 5.70 -5.86 3.88
N PRO A 82 6.58 -6.28 2.95
CA PRO A 82 6.14 -6.75 1.63
C PRO A 82 5.07 -7.84 1.74
N GLY A 83 4.16 -7.89 0.79
CA GLY A 83 3.12 -8.92 0.74
C GLY A 83 3.59 -10.27 0.20
N HIS A 84 4.82 -10.34 -0.32
CA HIS A 84 5.43 -11.54 -0.89
C HIS A 84 6.94 -11.38 -0.94
N HIS A 85 7.66 -12.51 -1.02
CA HIS A 85 9.08 -12.51 -1.38
C HIS A 85 9.23 -12.23 -2.86
N ALA A 86 9.92 -11.15 -3.19
CA ALA A 86 10.24 -10.82 -4.58
C ALA A 86 11.21 -11.85 -5.17
N ASN A 87 11.06 -12.17 -6.46
CA ASN A 87 12.03 -12.98 -7.18
C ASN A 87 13.24 -12.12 -7.57
N PRO A 88 14.44 -12.31 -6.99
CA PRO A 88 15.60 -11.45 -7.25
C PRO A 88 16.06 -11.48 -8.71
N ALA A 89 15.75 -12.55 -9.45
CA ALA A 89 16.12 -12.67 -10.86
C ALA A 89 15.50 -11.56 -11.74
N PHE A 90 14.32 -11.05 -11.37
CA PHE A 90 13.66 -9.94 -12.06
C PHE A 90 14.32 -8.59 -11.82
N PHE A 91 15.19 -8.49 -10.81
CA PHE A 91 15.86 -7.25 -10.41
C PHE A 91 17.38 -7.28 -10.64
N ARG A 92 17.92 -8.32 -11.30
CA ARG A 92 19.38 -8.51 -11.45
C ARG A 92 20.12 -7.31 -12.08
N ASN A 93 19.44 -6.59 -12.97
CA ASN A 93 19.98 -5.43 -13.70
C ASN A 93 19.35 -4.12 -13.22
N SER A 94 18.63 -4.14 -12.10
CA SER A 94 17.99 -2.97 -11.52
C SER A 94 18.89 -2.38 -10.42
N PRO A 95 19.16 -1.07 -10.42
CA PRO A 95 19.81 -0.42 -9.28
C PRO A 95 18.90 -0.43 -8.04
N TYR A 96 17.60 -0.59 -8.23
CA TYR A 96 16.61 -0.71 -7.15
C TYR A 96 16.28 -2.16 -6.88
N GLN A 97 16.69 -2.64 -5.71
CA GLN A 97 16.35 -3.97 -5.23
C GLN A 97 15.01 -3.95 -4.47
N PRO A 98 14.22 -5.02 -4.50
CA PRO A 98 12.97 -5.09 -3.76
C PRO A 98 13.25 -5.06 -2.25
N ARG A 99 12.28 -4.60 -1.46
CA ARG A 99 12.35 -4.76 0.00
C ARG A 99 12.36 -6.26 0.32
N PRO A 100 13.27 -6.75 1.18
CA PRO A 100 13.26 -8.14 1.60
C PRO A 100 11.98 -8.44 2.39
N GLY A 101 11.46 -9.65 2.23
CA GLY A 101 10.42 -10.16 3.11
C GLY A 101 10.96 -10.46 4.50
N ASP A 102 10.07 -10.49 5.48
CA ASP A 102 10.34 -10.72 6.91
C ASP A 102 9.30 -11.69 7.52
N ASP A 103 9.31 -11.81 8.85
CA ASP A 103 8.39 -12.68 9.59
C ASP A 103 6.91 -12.39 9.30
N LEU A 104 6.57 -11.12 9.08
CA LEU A 104 5.22 -10.69 8.76
C LEU A 104 4.84 -11.05 7.32
N THR A 105 5.81 -10.95 6.40
CA THR A 105 5.63 -11.40 5.01
C THR A 105 5.28 -12.88 4.97
N ASP A 106 6.00 -13.71 5.71
CA ASP A 106 5.79 -15.17 5.76
C ASP A 106 4.43 -15.54 6.36
N ARG A 107 4.05 -14.86 7.44
CA ARG A 107 2.81 -15.14 8.19
C ARG A 107 1.55 -14.63 7.50
N ALA A 108 1.59 -13.42 6.94
CA ALA A 108 0.39 -12.70 6.53
C ALA A 108 0.32 -12.42 5.03
N GLY A 109 1.41 -12.57 4.27
CA GLY A 109 1.50 -12.20 2.86
C GLY A 109 0.46 -12.89 1.96
N ALA A 110 0.15 -14.16 2.25
CA ALA A 110 -0.76 -14.98 1.45
C ALA A 110 -2.16 -14.35 1.27
N ILE A 111 -2.63 -13.56 2.23
CA ILE A 111 -3.97 -12.97 2.21
C ILE A 111 -4.21 -12.05 1.00
N LEU A 112 -3.15 -11.43 0.47
CA LEU A 112 -3.27 -10.60 -0.73
C LEU A 112 -3.53 -11.46 -1.97
N GLY A 113 -2.87 -12.62 -2.06
CA GLY A 113 -3.12 -13.59 -3.12
C GLY A 113 -4.53 -14.18 -3.02
N GLU A 114 -5.00 -14.45 -1.81
CA GLU A 114 -6.38 -14.89 -1.55
C GLU A 114 -7.40 -13.82 -1.97
N PHE A 115 -7.18 -12.56 -1.61
CA PHE A 115 -8.03 -11.44 -2.02
C PHE A 115 -8.09 -11.29 -3.53
N ILE A 116 -6.93 -11.28 -4.20
CA ILE A 116 -6.86 -11.18 -5.67
C ILE A 116 -7.59 -12.34 -6.34
N SER A 117 -7.37 -13.57 -5.85
CA SER A 117 -7.99 -14.77 -6.41
C SER A 117 -9.50 -14.76 -6.22
N ALA A 118 -9.99 -14.45 -5.02
CA ALA A 118 -11.41 -14.37 -4.72
C ALA A 118 -12.11 -13.24 -5.48
N ALA A 119 -11.47 -12.07 -5.62
CA ALA A 119 -12.01 -10.95 -6.39
C ALA A 119 -12.17 -11.33 -7.87
N LYS A 120 -11.15 -11.96 -8.48
CA LYS A 120 -11.20 -12.44 -9.86
C LYS A 120 -12.26 -13.53 -10.05
N ALA A 121 -12.35 -14.49 -9.10
CA ALA A 121 -13.37 -15.53 -9.13
C ALA A 121 -14.80 -14.93 -9.05
N GLY A 122 -14.96 -13.81 -8.34
CA GLY A 122 -16.20 -13.02 -8.30
C GLY A 122 -16.45 -12.13 -9.53
N GLY A 123 -15.62 -12.22 -10.56
CA GLY A 123 -15.76 -11.44 -11.79
C GLY A 123 -15.33 -9.97 -11.68
N LEU A 124 -14.54 -9.61 -10.67
CA LEU A 124 -14.01 -8.26 -10.51
C LEU A 124 -12.71 -8.07 -11.30
N ASN A 125 -12.54 -6.88 -11.88
CA ASN A 125 -11.23 -6.45 -12.35
C ASN A 125 -10.34 -6.13 -11.13
N VAL A 126 -9.08 -6.55 -11.16
CA VAL A 126 -8.13 -6.32 -10.06
C VAL A 126 -6.95 -5.50 -10.55
N TYR A 127 -6.67 -4.41 -9.84
CA TYR A 127 -5.57 -3.49 -10.11
C TYR A 127 -4.61 -3.48 -8.92
N ILE A 128 -3.33 -3.28 -9.20
CA ILE A 128 -2.30 -3.16 -8.17
C ILE A 128 -1.90 -1.71 -8.03
N GLN A 129 -2.03 -1.17 -6.83
CA GLN A 129 -1.53 0.16 -6.49
C GLN A 129 -0.02 0.09 -6.28
N THR A 130 0.73 0.73 -7.16
CA THR A 130 2.20 0.83 -7.08
C THR A 130 2.61 2.31 -7.13
N GLY A 131 3.67 2.65 -6.40
CA GLY A 131 4.24 4.00 -6.42
C GLY A 131 5.31 4.11 -7.51
N ALA A 132 5.04 4.84 -8.58
CA ALA A 132 5.97 5.01 -9.70
C ALA A 132 7.29 5.70 -9.31
N THR A 133 7.28 6.51 -8.26
CA THR A 133 8.41 7.32 -7.79
C THR A 133 8.84 6.95 -6.38
N GLN A 134 8.55 5.72 -5.93
CA GLN A 134 8.91 5.24 -4.60
C GLN A 134 9.57 3.86 -4.65
N PRO A 135 10.60 3.65 -5.51
CA PRO A 135 11.37 2.42 -5.43
C PRO A 135 12.06 2.32 -4.06
N PRO A 136 12.28 1.10 -3.55
CA PRO A 136 13.10 0.90 -2.36
C PRO A 136 14.55 1.32 -2.63
N GLY A 137 15.24 1.79 -1.59
CA GLY A 137 16.67 2.10 -1.69
C GLY A 137 16.97 3.25 -2.65
N LEU A 138 16.14 4.30 -2.66
CA LEU A 138 16.44 5.56 -3.34
C LEU A 138 17.87 6.00 -3.01
N ARG A 139 18.63 6.31 -4.05
CA ARG A 139 20.00 6.80 -4.00
C ARG A 139 19.99 8.32 -3.88
N ASP A 140 21.13 8.90 -3.50
CA ASP A 140 21.24 10.35 -3.35
C ASP A 140 20.92 11.12 -4.64
N GLU A 141 21.33 10.55 -5.80
CA GLU A 141 21.04 11.12 -7.13
C GLU A 141 19.56 11.10 -7.50
N ASP A 142 18.75 10.27 -6.83
CA ASP A 142 17.31 10.19 -7.05
C ASP A 142 16.56 11.28 -6.28
N THR A 143 17.24 12.10 -5.48
CA THR A 143 16.61 13.16 -4.70
C THR A 143 16.09 14.29 -5.61
N PRO A 144 14.78 14.62 -5.57
CA PRO A 144 14.23 15.74 -6.32
C PRO A 144 14.90 17.07 -5.96
N ARG A 145 15.23 17.85 -7.00
CA ARG A 145 15.83 19.17 -6.90
C ARG A 145 14.92 20.22 -7.53
N LEU A 146 14.99 21.44 -7.02
CA LEU A 146 14.41 22.62 -7.66
C LEU A 146 15.12 22.86 -9.02
N PRO A 147 14.53 23.66 -9.95
CA PRO A 147 15.17 23.98 -11.23
C PRO A 147 16.57 24.58 -11.11
N ASP A 148 16.90 25.17 -9.95
CA ASP A 148 18.21 25.74 -9.64
C ASP A 148 19.18 24.75 -8.94
N GLY A 149 18.80 23.48 -8.83
CA GLY A 149 19.61 22.40 -8.23
C GLY A 149 19.53 22.29 -6.71
N ARG A 150 18.84 23.19 -6.01
CA ARG A 150 18.69 23.14 -4.56
C ARG A 150 17.76 22.01 -4.11
N ILE A 151 17.95 21.55 -2.87
CA ILE A 151 17.06 20.58 -2.21
C ILE A 151 15.81 21.32 -1.68
N PRO A 152 14.59 20.87 -2.03
CA PRO A 152 13.37 21.43 -1.46
C PRO A 152 13.33 21.23 0.06
N GLN A 153 12.99 22.28 0.81
CA GLN A 153 12.73 22.19 2.25
C GLN A 153 11.33 21.59 2.49
N ASP A 154 11.10 21.02 3.67
CA ASP A 154 9.79 20.56 4.15
C ASP A 154 9.04 19.61 3.21
N ARG A 155 9.77 18.66 2.60
CA ARG A 155 9.17 17.67 1.69
C ARG A 155 8.17 16.78 2.45
N MET A 156 6.93 16.76 1.96
CA MET A 156 5.86 15.90 2.50
C MET A 156 6.13 14.40 2.29
N ALA A 157 6.80 14.02 1.21
CA ALA A 157 7.01 12.62 0.85
C ALA A 157 8.44 12.37 0.37
N ASN A 158 9.00 11.23 0.77
CA ASN A 158 10.27 10.74 0.26
C ASN A 158 10.06 9.98 -1.05
N THR A 159 9.89 10.73 -2.14
CA THR A 159 9.79 10.22 -3.51
C THR A 159 11.10 10.47 -4.27
N GLY A 160 11.41 9.57 -5.21
CA GLY A 160 12.45 9.76 -6.20
C GLY A 160 12.06 10.77 -7.27
N SER A 161 13.07 11.36 -7.90
CA SER A 161 12.96 12.32 -9.00
C SER A 161 12.81 11.57 -10.32
N VAL A 162 11.74 11.87 -11.06
CA VAL A 162 11.54 11.35 -12.43
C VAL A 162 12.52 11.96 -13.46
N ALA A 163 13.28 12.98 -13.05
CA ALA A 163 14.30 13.62 -13.88
C ALA A 163 15.72 13.08 -13.61
N SER A 164 15.88 12.17 -12.65
CA SER A 164 17.19 11.56 -12.37
C SER A 164 17.57 10.54 -13.45
N PRO A 165 18.87 10.36 -13.74
CA PRO A 165 19.32 9.26 -14.58
C PRO A 165 18.85 7.92 -14.01
N ALA A 166 18.30 7.06 -14.87
CA ALA A 166 17.80 5.73 -14.50
C ALA A 166 18.92 4.70 -14.38
#